data_AF-A0A0B6ZK57-F1
#
_entry.id   AF-A0A0B6ZK57-F1
#
_cell.length_a   1.000
_cell.length_b   1.000
_cell.length_c   1.000
_cell.angle_alpha   90.00
_cell.angle_beta   90.00
_cell.angle_gamma   90.00
#
_symmetry.space_group_name_H-M   'P 1'
#
loop_
_entity.id
_entity.type
_entity.pdbx_description
1 polymer ?
#
loop_
_entity_poly.entity_id
_entity_poly.type
_entity_poly.pdbx_seq_one_letter_code
_entity_poly.pdbx_strand_id
1 'polypeptide(L)'
;FGLYYNMPLIPGCSGSSLVKAFSEHVLHRLGIRQTGPLPNKIRITLLVRSTNYRNIINEKQLASAMKIDGEFEVTVIDFNREVPFLDQIQVSHNSDIFIGMHGSGLTHMLFQPDWAVVMEIYNCEDQGCYSDLARLRGIHYMTWEKKDKLVQEDEGHHPTLGAHAKFTNYAFDVTEFMRLIYKAASHVRSHPAFLKARITLHGSVRDNSFQQQMSSVAKRFLG
;
A
#
# COMPACT_ATOMS: atom_id res chain seq x y z
N PHE A 1 11.98 -13.07 -25.11
CA PHE A 1 11.49 -11.70 -24.84
C PHE A 1 11.47 -11.50 -23.33
N GLY A 2 12.25 -10.56 -22.80
CA GLY A 2 12.28 -10.23 -21.37
C GLY A 2 11.43 -9.00 -21.06
N LEU A 3 10.87 -8.95 -19.86
CA LEU A 3 10.25 -7.74 -19.30
C LEU A 3 11.37 -6.87 -18.72
N TYR A 4 11.51 -5.63 -19.19
CA TYR A 4 12.44 -4.65 -18.62
C TYR A 4 11.71 -3.71 -17.65
N TYR A 5 12.42 -3.24 -16.64
CA TYR A 5 11.94 -2.18 -15.75
C TYR A 5 11.61 -0.93 -16.58
N ASN A 6 10.43 -0.33 -16.35
CA ASN A 6 9.85 0.77 -17.15
C ASN A 6 9.53 0.44 -18.63
N MET A 7 9.43 -0.83 -19.00
CA MET A 7 8.88 -1.18 -20.31
C MET A 7 7.37 -0.86 -20.33
N PRO A 8 6.87 -0.05 -21.28
CA PRO A 8 5.45 0.28 -21.36
C PRO A 8 4.61 -0.98 -21.46
N LEU A 9 3.64 -1.11 -20.56
CA LEU A 9 2.70 -2.23 -20.61
C LEU A 9 1.59 -1.92 -21.60
N ILE A 10 1.28 -2.90 -22.47
CA ILE A 10 0.12 -2.83 -23.34
C ILE A 10 -1.12 -2.53 -22.47
N PRO A 11 -1.93 -1.52 -22.81
CA PRO A 11 -3.15 -1.22 -22.07
C PRO A 11 -4.07 -2.44 -21.96
N GLY A 12 -4.64 -2.67 -20.78
CA GLY A 12 -5.49 -3.84 -20.51
C GLY A 12 -4.75 -5.10 -20.07
N CYS A 13 -3.41 -5.18 -20.21
CA CYS A 13 -2.64 -6.27 -19.61
C CYS A 13 -2.47 -6.06 -18.09
N SER A 14 -2.70 -7.12 -17.32
CA SER A 14 -2.50 -7.20 -15.87
C SER A 14 -2.28 -8.64 -15.41
N GLY A 15 -1.62 -8.85 -14.27
CA GLY A 15 -1.49 -10.17 -13.64
C GLY A 15 -0.59 -11.12 -14.42
N SER A 16 0.67 -10.73 -14.64
CA SER A 16 1.68 -11.57 -15.30
C SER A 16 1.95 -12.84 -14.50
N SER A 17 1.70 -14.00 -15.11
CA SER A 17 2.00 -15.30 -14.52
C SER A 17 3.47 -15.45 -14.14
N LEU A 18 4.39 -14.82 -14.89
CA LEU A 18 5.82 -14.83 -14.56
C LEU A 18 6.11 -14.10 -13.25
N VAL A 19 5.53 -12.91 -13.07
CA VAL A 19 5.75 -12.10 -11.86
C VAL A 19 5.10 -12.78 -10.65
N LYS A 20 3.91 -13.37 -10.83
CA LYS A 20 3.25 -14.16 -9.80
C LYS A 20 4.08 -15.38 -9.40
N ALA A 21 4.53 -16.19 -10.38
CA ALA A 21 5.35 -17.37 -10.12
C ALA A 21 6.69 -17.02 -9.46
N PHE A 22 7.31 -15.91 -9.84
CA PHE A 22 8.52 -15.41 -9.18
C PHE A 22 8.26 -15.12 -7.69
N SER A 23 7.19 -14.37 -7.38
CA SER A 23 6.83 -14.02 -6.01
C SER A 23 6.56 -15.28 -5.16
N GLU A 24 5.73 -16.18 -5.66
CA GLU A 24 5.39 -17.44 -5.00
C GLU A 24 6.63 -18.32 -4.77
N HIS A 25 7.51 -18.40 -5.77
CA HIS A 25 8.76 -19.16 -5.67
C HIS A 25 9.68 -18.59 -4.58
N VAL A 26 9.90 -17.27 -4.57
CA VAL A 26 10.76 -16.61 -3.57
C VAL A 26 10.21 -16.82 -2.17
N LEU A 27 8.92 -16.56 -1.96
CA LEU A 27 8.26 -16.75 -0.65
C LEU A 27 8.38 -18.19 -0.16
N HIS A 28 8.11 -19.16 -1.04
CA HIS A 28 8.23 -20.58 -0.73
C HIS A 28 9.67 -20.97 -0.35
N ARG A 29 10.67 -20.54 -1.13
CA ARG A 29 12.08 -20.88 -0.90
C ARG A 29 12.67 -20.22 0.34
N LEU A 30 12.15 -19.04 0.71
CA LEU A 30 12.52 -18.35 1.95
C LEU A 30 11.72 -18.84 3.17
N GLY A 31 10.75 -19.74 2.99
CA GLY A 31 9.93 -20.28 4.08
C GLY A 31 8.94 -19.26 4.67
N ILE A 32 8.67 -18.17 3.96
CA ILE A 32 7.79 -17.08 4.41
C ILE A 32 6.34 -17.49 4.18
N ARG A 33 5.53 -17.40 5.24
CA ARG A 33 4.13 -17.86 5.21
C ARG A 33 3.15 -16.69 5.33
N GLN A 34 2.03 -16.84 4.63
CA GLN A 34 0.86 -15.99 4.81
C GLN A 34 0.10 -16.40 6.07
N THR A 35 -0.21 -15.45 6.95
CA THR A 35 -1.07 -15.71 8.12
C THR A 35 -2.56 -15.53 7.81
N GLY A 36 -2.87 -14.99 6.64
CA GLY A 36 -4.22 -14.74 6.13
C GLY A 36 -4.89 -13.52 6.78
N PRO A 37 -6.14 -13.24 6.40
CA PRO A 37 -6.91 -12.13 6.93
C PRO A 37 -7.07 -12.19 8.45
N LEU A 38 -7.04 -11.03 9.12
CA LEU A 38 -7.51 -10.92 10.49
C LEU A 38 -9.05 -11.06 10.53
N PRO A 39 -9.66 -11.48 11.67
CA PRO A 39 -11.11 -11.67 11.75
C PRO A 39 -11.90 -10.40 11.44
N ASN A 40 -11.55 -9.30 12.11
CA ASN A 40 -12.36 -8.07 12.15
C ASN A 40 -11.60 -6.82 11.69
N LYS A 41 -10.32 -6.96 11.31
CA LYS A 41 -9.44 -5.84 10.99
C LYS A 41 -8.77 -5.99 9.63
N ILE A 42 -8.35 -4.87 9.06
CA ILE A 42 -7.47 -4.84 7.88
C ILE A 42 -6.06 -4.46 8.34
N ARG A 43 -5.04 -5.21 7.90
CA ARG A 43 -3.64 -4.90 8.20
C ARG A 43 -3.13 -3.82 7.27
N ILE A 44 -2.68 -2.72 7.85
CA ILE A 44 -2.09 -1.61 7.14
C ILE A 44 -0.64 -1.48 7.57
N THR A 45 0.27 -1.45 6.60
CA THR A 45 1.66 -1.06 6.82
C THR A 45 1.92 0.28 6.16
N LEU A 46 2.35 1.25 6.97
CA LEU A 46 2.88 2.53 6.51
C LEU A 46 4.42 2.45 6.50
N LEU A 47 4.98 2.42 5.29
CA LEU A 47 6.42 2.43 5.06
C LEU A 47 6.92 3.87 5.09
N VAL A 48 7.48 4.25 6.24
CA VAL A 48 8.15 5.53 6.45
C VAL A 48 9.62 5.43 6.02
N ARG A 49 10.32 6.56 6.05
CA ARG A 49 11.70 6.65 5.61
C ARG A 49 12.47 7.58 6.53
N SER A 50 13.72 7.23 6.79
CA SER A 50 14.70 8.10 7.45
C SER A 50 15.76 8.54 6.45
N THR A 51 15.38 9.36 5.47
CA THR A 51 16.28 9.85 4.41
C THR A 51 16.30 11.38 4.37
N ASN A 52 17.08 11.99 3.46
CA ASN A 52 17.10 13.45 3.33
C ASN A 52 15.82 14.03 2.69
N TYR A 53 15.15 13.27 1.82
CA TYR A 53 14.04 13.74 1.00
C TYR A 53 12.95 12.69 0.84
N ARG A 54 11.75 13.14 0.46
CA ARG A 54 10.53 12.33 0.30
C ARG A 54 10.13 11.61 1.59
N ASN A 55 10.40 12.25 2.73
CA ASN A 55 9.85 11.82 4.01
C ASN A 55 8.42 12.37 4.16
N ILE A 56 7.64 11.69 5.01
CA ILE A 56 6.29 12.10 5.38
C ILE A 56 6.39 12.90 6.67
N ILE A 57 6.28 14.22 6.59
CA ILE A 57 6.50 15.13 7.72
C ILE A 57 5.52 14.84 8.86
N ASN A 58 4.24 14.62 8.51
CA ASN A 58 3.18 14.38 9.47
C ASN A 58 2.83 12.89 9.65
N GLU A 59 3.81 11.99 9.49
CA GLU A 59 3.62 10.53 9.63
C GLU A 59 2.90 10.13 10.93
N LYS A 60 3.20 10.80 12.05
CA LYS A 60 2.59 10.53 13.36
C LYS A 60 1.11 10.86 13.39
N GLN A 61 0.68 11.89 12.66
CA GLN A 61 -0.73 12.27 12.54
C GLN A 61 -1.48 11.25 11.70
N LEU A 62 -0.93 10.86 10.55
CA LEU A 62 -1.52 9.83 9.68
C LEU A 62 -1.64 8.48 10.39
N ALA A 63 -0.58 8.06 11.07
CA ALA A 63 -0.57 6.81 11.84
C ALA A 63 -1.60 6.83 12.99
N SER A 64 -1.67 7.95 13.72
CA SER A 64 -2.67 8.12 14.80
C SER A 64 -4.09 8.04 14.26
N ALA A 65 -4.39 8.70 13.13
CA ALA A 65 -5.71 8.68 12.53
C ALA A 65 -6.16 7.26 12.15
N MET A 66 -5.28 6.44 11.55
CA MET A 66 -5.58 5.04 11.25
C MET A 66 -5.78 4.20 12.51
N LYS A 67 -4.98 4.42 13.56
CA LYS A 67 -5.07 3.66 14.82
C LYS A 67 -6.34 3.97 15.59
N ILE A 68 -6.77 5.24 15.63
CA ILE A 68 -7.98 5.69 16.34
C ILE A 68 -9.25 5.14 15.70
N ASP A 69 -9.26 4.92 14.38
CA ASP A 69 -10.45 4.43 13.67
C ASP A 69 -10.95 3.06 14.16
N GLY A 70 -10.03 2.22 14.68
CA GLY A 70 -10.36 0.91 15.27
C GLY A 70 -10.58 -0.22 14.26
N GLU A 71 -10.83 0.06 12.98
CA GLU A 71 -10.96 -0.95 11.92
C GLU A 71 -9.62 -1.52 11.43
N PHE A 72 -8.52 -0.87 11.79
CA PHE A 72 -7.19 -1.15 11.24
C PHE A 72 -6.23 -1.70 12.29
N GLU A 73 -5.39 -2.62 11.84
CA GLU A 73 -4.19 -3.03 12.55
C GLU A 73 -3.00 -2.37 11.85
N VAL A 74 -2.39 -1.38 12.50
CA VAL A 74 -1.46 -0.44 11.85
C VAL A 74 -0.03 -0.68 12.30
N THR A 75 0.83 -1.03 11.35
CA THR A 75 2.28 -1.07 11.51
C THR A 75 2.91 0.14 10.81
N VAL A 76 3.78 0.87 11.52
CA VAL A 76 4.61 1.94 10.94
C VAL A 76 6.05 1.44 11.01
N ILE A 77 6.74 1.40 9.87
CA ILE A 77 8.07 0.80 9.79
C ILE A 77 8.94 1.50 8.76
N ASP A 78 10.24 1.57 9.03
CA ASP A 78 11.28 1.97 8.09
C ASP A 78 12.11 0.74 7.71
N PHE A 79 12.14 0.37 6.42
CA PHE A 79 12.95 -0.74 5.92
C PHE A 79 14.42 -0.34 5.76
N ASN A 80 15.01 0.13 6.85
CA ASN A 80 16.42 0.47 6.94
C ASN A 80 17.26 -0.78 7.29
N ARG A 81 18.54 -0.58 7.60
CA ARG A 81 19.49 -1.67 7.90
C ARG A 81 19.18 -2.43 9.20
N GLU A 82 18.33 -1.88 10.07
CA GLU A 82 17.96 -2.46 11.35
C GLU A 82 16.85 -3.51 11.21
N VAL A 83 16.13 -3.51 10.09
CA VAL A 83 15.09 -4.51 9.79
C VAL A 83 15.66 -5.56 8.84
N PRO A 84 15.90 -6.81 9.28
CA PRO A 84 16.39 -7.88 8.43
C PRO A 84 15.50 -8.07 7.19
N PHE A 85 16.10 -8.37 6.04
CA PHE A 85 15.37 -8.47 4.78
C PHE A 85 14.22 -9.48 4.80
N LEU A 86 14.39 -10.61 5.48
CA LEU A 86 13.32 -11.61 5.63
C LEU A 86 12.13 -11.04 6.43
N ASP A 87 12.39 -10.23 7.44
CA ASP A 87 11.34 -9.56 8.23
C ASP A 87 10.61 -8.51 7.38
N GLN A 88 11.35 -7.78 6.53
CA GLN A 88 10.74 -6.85 5.58
C GLN A 88 9.78 -7.58 4.63
N ILE A 89 10.19 -8.73 4.07
CA ILE A 89 9.31 -9.54 3.21
C ILE A 89 8.14 -10.10 4.04
N GLN A 90 8.37 -10.60 5.25
CA GLN A 90 7.31 -11.14 6.11
C GLN A 90 6.23 -10.08 6.38
N VAL A 91 6.63 -8.84 6.73
CA VAL A 91 5.71 -7.70 6.92
C VAL A 91 4.96 -7.38 5.63
N SER A 92 5.68 -7.26 4.51
CA SER A 92 5.10 -6.94 3.21
C SER A 92 4.08 -7.99 2.77
N HIS A 93 4.45 -9.26 2.90
CA HIS A 93 3.58 -10.39 2.58
C HIS A 93 2.33 -10.42 3.44
N ASN A 94 2.39 -9.86 4.66
CA ASN A 94 1.28 -9.84 5.60
C ASN A 94 0.60 -8.47 5.71
N SER A 95 0.72 -7.63 4.67
CA SER A 95 0.07 -6.33 4.58
C SER A 95 -1.09 -6.36 3.57
N ASP A 96 -2.31 -6.11 4.03
CA ASP A 96 -3.48 -6.01 3.15
C ASP A 96 -3.48 -4.68 2.40
N ILE A 97 -3.03 -3.61 3.06
CA ILE A 97 -2.76 -2.29 2.48
C ILE A 97 -1.32 -1.92 2.79
N PHE A 98 -0.54 -1.57 1.78
CA PHE A 98 0.87 -1.17 1.91
C PHE A 98 1.06 0.23 1.35
N ILE A 99 1.43 1.17 2.21
CA ILE A 99 1.45 2.60 1.91
C ILE A 99 2.89 3.09 1.95
N GLY A 100 3.30 3.91 1.00
CA GLY A 100 4.63 4.52 1.03
C GLY A 100 4.80 5.65 0.04
N MET A 101 5.81 6.49 0.29
CA MET A 101 6.27 7.52 -0.65
C MET A 101 6.97 6.88 -1.85
N HIS A 102 6.98 7.58 -3.00
CA HIS A 102 7.78 7.14 -4.15
C HIS A 102 9.24 6.87 -3.75
N GLY A 103 9.73 5.68 -4.05
CA GLY A 103 11.10 5.26 -3.71
C GLY A 103 11.30 4.89 -2.24
N SER A 104 10.25 4.64 -1.46
CA SER A 104 10.35 4.15 -0.08
C SER A 104 10.65 2.66 0.04
N GLY A 105 10.57 1.90 -1.07
CA GLY A 105 10.63 0.44 -1.06
C GLY A 105 9.34 -0.24 -1.53
N LEU A 106 8.44 0.48 -2.22
CA LEU A 106 7.17 -0.06 -2.71
C LEU A 106 7.30 -1.30 -3.63
N THR A 107 8.48 -1.61 -4.17
CA THR A 107 8.75 -2.88 -4.88
C THR A 107 8.43 -4.12 -4.03
N HIS A 108 8.42 -3.99 -2.70
CA HIS A 108 7.94 -5.03 -1.78
C HIS A 108 6.49 -5.48 -2.04
N MET A 109 5.71 -4.69 -2.80
CA MET A 109 4.39 -5.07 -3.31
C MET A 109 4.40 -6.39 -4.09
N LEU A 110 5.55 -6.77 -4.69
CA LEU A 110 5.71 -8.07 -5.35
C LEU A 110 5.34 -9.23 -4.43
N PHE A 111 5.60 -9.09 -3.13
CA PHE A 111 5.39 -10.12 -2.13
C PHE A 111 4.05 -9.97 -1.39
N GLN A 112 3.28 -8.91 -1.62
CA GLN A 112 1.95 -8.74 -1.02
C GLN A 112 0.98 -9.87 -1.44
N PRO A 113 -0.09 -10.11 -0.65
CA PRO A 113 -1.11 -11.09 -1.01
C PRO A 113 -1.91 -10.62 -2.23
N ASP A 114 -2.55 -11.57 -2.93
CA ASP A 114 -3.26 -11.29 -4.19
C ASP A 114 -4.45 -10.32 -4.05
N TRP A 115 -4.96 -10.10 -2.84
CA TRP A 115 -6.05 -9.15 -2.58
C TRP A 115 -5.58 -7.73 -2.22
N ALA A 116 -4.26 -7.52 -2.19
CA ALA A 116 -3.72 -6.34 -1.56
C ALA A 116 -3.91 -5.07 -2.37
N VAL A 117 -3.85 -3.95 -1.64
CA VAL A 117 -3.73 -2.61 -2.20
C VAL A 117 -2.34 -2.08 -1.89
N VAL A 118 -1.67 -1.53 -2.90
CA VAL A 118 -0.50 -0.67 -2.72
C VAL A 118 -0.90 0.78 -2.94
N MET A 119 -0.58 1.64 -1.99
CA MET A 119 -0.83 3.07 -2.05
C MET A 119 0.49 3.83 -2.11
N GLU A 120 0.82 4.33 -3.29
CA GLU A 120 1.89 5.31 -3.44
C GLU A 120 1.37 6.68 -3.01
N ILE A 121 1.60 7.04 -1.74
CA ILE A 121 0.98 8.24 -1.13
C ILE A 121 1.35 9.52 -1.86
N TYR A 122 2.50 9.57 -2.52
CA TYR A 122 2.80 10.56 -3.56
C TYR A 122 3.84 10.02 -4.54
N ASN A 123 3.54 10.11 -5.84
CA ASN A 123 4.38 9.57 -6.90
C ASN A 123 5.53 10.49 -7.34
N CYS A 124 5.64 11.69 -6.76
CA CYS A 124 6.67 12.67 -7.13
C CYS A 124 6.73 12.92 -8.64
N GLU A 125 5.56 12.98 -9.29
CA GLU A 125 5.37 13.21 -10.73
C GLU A 125 5.82 12.05 -11.62
N ASP A 126 6.04 10.86 -11.03
CA ASP A 126 6.52 9.65 -11.71
C ASP A 126 5.50 8.50 -11.57
N GLN A 127 4.34 8.66 -12.20
CA GLN A 127 3.19 7.78 -12.02
C GLN A 127 3.40 6.35 -12.57
N GLY A 128 4.14 6.20 -13.67
CA GLY A 128 4.25 4.93 -14.38
C GLY A 128 4.98 3.85 -13.59
N CYS A 129 5.99 4.25 -12.82
CA CYS A 129 6.95 3.34 -12.18
C CYS A 129 6.29 2.23 -11.34
N TYR A 130 5.47 2.60 -10.36
CA TYR A 130 4.84 1.63 -9.45
C TYR A 130 3.47 1.17 -9.91
N SER A 131 2.75 1.98 -10.69
CA SER A 131 1.45 1.57 -11.23
C SER A 131 1.59 0.41 -12.22
N ASP A 132 2.61 0.43 -13.09
CA ASP A 132 2.87 -0.69 -14.00
C ASP A 132 3.37 -1.93 -13.25
N LEU A 133 4.19 -1.77 -12.21
CA LEU A 133 4.62 -2.91 -11.39
C LEU A 133 3.44 -3.59 -10.67
N ALA A 134 2.53 -2.81 -10.10
CA ALA A 134 1.32 -3.32 -9.45
C ALA A 134 0.41 -4.03 -10.47
N ARG A 135 0.23 -3.46 -11.66
CA ARG A 135 -0.49 -4.10 -12.78
C ARG A 135 0.14 -5.42 -13.17
N LEU A 136 1.47 -5.49 -13.32
CA LEU A 136 2.20 -6.72 -13.60
C LEU A 136 2.00 -7.76 -12.50
N ARG A 137 2.07 -7.35 -11.23
CA ARG A 137 1.82 -8.24 -10.09
C ARG A 137 0.36 -8.70 -10.00
N GLY A 138 -0.57 -7.91 -10.53
CA GLY A 138 -2.01 -8.17 -10.50
C GLY A 138 -2.68 -7.76 -9.19
N ILE A 139 -2.15 -6.73 -8.52
CA ILE A 139 -2.71 -6.15 -7.29
C ILE A 139 -3.18 -4.72 -7.54
N HIS A 140 -4.00 -4.19 -6.64
CA HIS A 140 -4.59 -2.87 -6.83
C HIS A 140 -3.60 -1.75 -6.47
N TYR A 141 -3.46 -0.78 -7.37
CA TYR A 141 -2.64 0.42 -7.16
C TYR A 141 -3.53 1.65 -6.92
N MET A 142 -3.14 2.46 -5.94
CA MET A 142 -3.74 3.75 -5.64
C MET A 142 -2.65 4.80 -5.44
N THR A 143 -2.97 6.06 -5.68
CA THR A 143 -2.11 7.20 -5.37
C THR A 143 -2.95 8.40 -4.90
N TRP A 144 -2.29 9.50 -4.54
CA TRP A 144 -2.95 10.72 -4.09
C TRP A 144 -3.86 11.32 -5.18
N GLU A 145 -5.09 11.67 -4.81
CA GLU A 145 -6.09 12.17 -5.76
C GLU A 145 -6.20 13.72 -5.75
N LYS A 146 -6.06 14.38 -4.58
CA LYS A 146 -6.29 15.82 -4.42
C LYS A 146 -5.00 16.61 -4.20
N LYS A 147 -4.36 17.09 -5.26
CA LYS A 147 -3.07 17.79 -5.20
C LYS A 147 -3.07 19.03 -4.30
N ASP A 148 -4.20 19.72 -4.19
CA ASP A 148 -4.40 20.88 -3.30
C ASP A 148 -4.32 20.54 -1.81
N LYS A 149 -4.38 19.24 -1.47
CA LYS A 149 -4.28 18.71 -0.11
C LYS A 149 -2.92 18.07 0.22
N LEU A 150 -1.95 18.29 -0.65
CA LEU A 150 -0.55 17.94 -0.46
C LEU A 150 0.21 19.23 -0.15
N VAL A 151 1.04 19.22 0.89
CA VAL A 151 1.92 20.35 1.20
C VAL A 151 3.36 19.90 0.98
N GLN A 152 4.06 20.61 0.11
CA GLN A 152 5.49 20.46 -0.14
C GLN A 152 6.26 21.34 0.86
N GLU A 153 7.32 20.82 1.49
CA GLU A 153 8.09 21.54 2.51
C GLU A 153 8.81 22.78 1.96
N ASP A 154 9.45 22.61 0.81
CA ASP A 154 10.23 23.62 0.11
C ASP A 154 10.17 23.38 -1.42
N GLU A 155 10.78 24.24 -2.23
CA GLU A 155 10.78 24.07 -3.70
C GLU A 155 11.52 22.79 -4.18
N GLY A 156 12.26 22.14 -3.30
CA GLY A 156 13.15 21.02 -3.57
C GLY A 156 14.49 21.47 -4.14
N HIS A 157 15.58 20.87 -3.68
CA HIS A 157 16.92 21.36 -4.02
C HIS A 157 17.74 20.25 -4.68
N HIS A 158 17.61 20.09 -6.01
CA HIS A 158 18.51 19.22 -6.75
C HIS A 158 19.89 19.90 -6.91
N PRO A 159 21.02 19.20 -6.69
CA PRO A 159 22.36 19.78 -6.81
C PRO A 159 22.65 20.41 -8.18
N THR A 160 21.97 19.98 -9.23
CA THR A 160 22.21 20.44 -10.62
C THR A 160 20.96 20.85 -11.41
N LEU A 161 19.74 20.51 -10.95
CA LEU A 161 18.50 20.67 -11.73
C LEU A 161 17.54 21.70 -11.11
N GLY A 162 17.87 22.29 -9.96
CA GLY A 162 16.98 23.22 -9.25
C GLY A 162 15.80 22.52 -8.58
N ALA A 163 14.65 23.20 -8.55
CA ALA A 163 13.39 22.72 -7.98
C ALA A 163 12.97 21.36 -8.55
N HIS A 164 12.82 20.35 -7.70
CA HIS A 164 12.43 19.02 -8.12
C HIS A 164 11.68 18.28 -7.02
N ALA A 165 10.48 17.78 -7.35
CA ALA A 165 9.59 17.02 -6.46
C ALA A 165 10.24 15.82 -5.73
N LYS A 166 11.38 15.32 -6.21
CA LYS A 166 12.11 14.21 -5.60
C LYS A 166 13.09 14.63 -4.49
N PHE A 167 13.32 15.93 -4.30
CA PHE A 167 14.35 16.52 -3.44
C PHE A 167 13.77 17.47 -2.38
N THR A 168 12.60 17.11 -1.85
CA THR A 168 11.85 17.82 -0.80
C THR A 168 11.04 16.81 0.04
N ASN A 169 10.42 17.26 1.13
CA ASN A 169 9.53 16.45 1.97
C ASN A 169 8.07 16.90 1.84
N TYR A 170 7.15 16.06 2.32
CA TYR A 170 5.72 16.28 2.10
C TYR A 170 4.90 16.04 3.36
N ALA A 171 3.87 16.86 3.54
CA ALA A 171 2.79 16.63 4.49
C ALA A 171 1.47 16.42 3.75
N PHE A 172 0.58 15.63 4.34
CA PHE A 172 -0.66 15.19 3.72
C PHE A 172 -1.86 15.55 4.58
N ASP A 173 -2.93 16.05 3.97
CA ASP A 173 -4.21 16.24 4.65
C ASP A 173 -4.73 14.92 5.23
N VAL A 174 -4.99 14.90 6.53
CA VAL A 174 -5.38 13.69 7.25
C VAL A 174 -6.75 13.18 6.78
N THR A 175 -7.69 14.09 6.49
CA THR A 175 -9.05 13.71 6.05
C THR A 175 -9.03 13.05 4.68
N GLU A 176 -8.31 13.62 3.72
CA GLU A 176 -8.15 13.02 2.39
C GLU A 176 -7.38 11.70 2.46
N PHE A 177 -6.34 11.62 3.28
CA PHE A 177 -5.62 10.38 3.51
C PHE A 177 -6.57 9.29 4.01
N MET A 178 -7.35 9.53 5.06
CA MET A 178 -8.29 8.55 5.60
C MET A 178 -9.37 8.16 4.58
N ARG A 179 -9.85 9.10 3.75
CA ARG A 179 -10.78 8.79 2.64
C ARG A 179 -10.18 7.76 1.67
N LEU A 180 -8.91 7.91 1.30
CA LEU A 180 -8.19 6.94 0.45
C LEU A 180 -7.98 5.60 1.18
N ILE A 181 -7.69 5.61 2.48
CA ILE A 181 -7.59 4.39 3.29
C ILE A 181 -8.91 3.61 3.31
N TYR A 182 -10.05 4.26 3.49
CA TYR A 182 -11.35 3.57 3.44
C TYR A 182 -11.64 3.00 2.05
N LYS A 183 -11.25 3.71 0.99
CA LYS A 183 -11.39 3.21 -0.40
C LYS A 183 -10.54 1.95 -0.61
N ALA A 184 -9.29 1.94 -0.13
CA ALA A 184 -8.42 0.77 -0.16
C ALA A 184 -8.97 -0.39 0.68
N ALA A 185 -9.45 -0.12 1.89
CA ALA A 185 -10.05 -1.14 2.76
C ALA A 185 -11.31 -1.76 2.16
N SER A 186 -12.15 -0.94 1.50
CA SER A 186 -13.32 -1.42 0.77
C SER A 186 -12.92 -2.37 -0.36
N HIS A 187 -11.86 -2.05 -1.11
CA HIS A 187 -11.32 -2.94 -2.15
C HIS A 187 -10.94 -4.29 -1.56
N VAL A 188 -10.08 -4.31 -0.53
CA VAL A 188 -9.64 -5.54 0.14
C VAL A 188 -10.82 -6.38 0.62
N ARG A 189 -11.76 -5.77 1.35
CA ARG A 189 -12.91 -6.48 1.94
C ARG A 189 -13.84 -7.10 0.89
N SER A 190 -13.93 -6.49 -0.29
CA SER A 190 -14.74 -7.00 -1.40
C SER A 190 -14.00 -8.03 -2.28
N HIS A 191 -12.68 -8.19 -2.09
CA HIS A 191 -11.87 -9.02 -2.96
C HIS A 191 -12.19 -10.52 -2.79
N PRO A 192 -12.48 -11.27 -3.86
CA PRO A 192 -12.86 -12.69 -3.77
C PRO A 192 -11.84 -13.58 -3.04
N ALA A 193 -10.54 -13.35 -3.28
CA ALA A 193 -9.48 -14.11 -2.61
C ALA A 193 -9.40 -13.80 -1.11
N PHE A 194 -9.65 -12.56 -0.69
CA PHE A 194 -9.70 -12.18 0.73
C PHE A 194 -10.89 -12.85 1.41
N LEU A 195 -12.08 -12.78 0.79
CA LEU A 195 -13.30 -13.42 1.29
C LEU A 195 -13.13 -14.93 1.45
N LYS A 196 -12.59 -15.60 0.43
CA LYS A 196 -12.30 -17.03 0.48
C LYS A 196 -11.32 -17.36 1.61
N ALA A 197 -10.19 -16.65 1.69
CA ALA A 197 -9.19 -16.88 2.73
C ALA A 197 -9.75 -16.64 4.14
N ARG A 198 -10.58 -15.61 4.31
CA ARG A 198 -11.24 -15.29 5.58
C ARG A 198 -12.23 -16.38 6.00
N ILE A 199 -13.06 -16.87 5.08
CA ILE A 199 -13.99 -17.99 5.34
C ILE A 199 -13.22 -19.26 5.69
N THR A 200 -12.13 -19.56 4.98
CA THR A 200 -11.31 -20.73 5.27
C THR A 200 -10.68 -20.68 6.66
N LEU A 201 -10.24 -19.50 7.12
CA LEU A 201 -9.55 -19.35 8.41
C LEU A 201 -10.49 -19.19 9.60
N HIS A 202 -11.58 -18.42 9.44
CA HIS A 202 -12.45 -18.01 10.54
C HIS A 202 -13.86 -18.58 10.45
N GLY A 203 -14.16 -19.39 9.42
CA GLY A 203 -15.49 -19.92 9.15
C GLY A 203 -16.45 -18.89 8.54
N SER A 204 -17.67 -19.31 8.23
CA SER A 204 -18.74 -18.38 7.83
C SER A 204 -19.24 -17.64 9.05
N VAL A 205 -18.60 -16.54 9.42
CA VAL A 205 -19.22 -15.59 10.35
C VAL A 205 -20.44 -15.03 9.60
N ARG A 206 -21.65 -15.42 10.00
CA ARG A 206 -22.87 -14.69 9.63
C ARG A 206 -22.80 -13.35 10.34
N ASP A 207 -22.01 -12.44 9.78
CA ASP A 207 -21.59 -11.24 10.48
C ASP A 207 -22.52 -10.09 10.10
N ASN A 208 -23.56 -9.88 10.90
CA ASN A 208 -24.38 -8.66 10.84
C ASN A 208 -23.49 -7.39 10.97
N SER A 209 -22.28 -7.52 11.53
CA SER A 209 -21.31 -6.43 11.62
C SER A 209 -20.68 -6.06 10.27
N PHE A 210 -20.53 -7.00 9.31
CA PHE A 210 -19.95 -6.70 7.99
C PHE A 210 -20.89 -5.83 7.15
N GLN A 211 -22.20 -6.08 7.22
CA GLN A 211 -23.23 -5.25 6.58
C GLN A 211 -23.36 -3.89 7.27
N GLN A 212 -23.16 -3.82 8.60
CA GLN A 212 -23.05 -2.56 9.33
C GLN A 212 -21.76 -1.78 9.02
N GLN A 213 -20.62 -2.45 8.80
CA GLN A 213 -19.36 -1.81 8.42
C GLN A 213 -19.41 -1.28 6.99
N MET A 214 -19.93 -2.05 6.03
CA MET A 214 -20.12 -1.59 4.65
C MET A 214 -21.07 -0.39 4.58
N SER A 215 -22.14 -0.38 5.40
CA SER A 215 -23.06 0.76 5.47
C SER A 215 -22.50 1.96 6.27
N SER A 216 -21.67 1.73 7.28
CA SER A 216 -20.92 2.78 8.01
C SER A 216 -19.90 3.47 7.09
N VAL A 217 -19.11 2.69 6.35
CA VAL A 217 -18.15 3.18 5.36
C VAL A 217 -18.89 3.97 4.28
N ALA A 218 -19.96 3.42 3.70
CA ALA A 218 -20.78 4.13 2.70
C ALA A 218 -21.40 5.43 3.23
N LYS A 219 -21.84 5.48 4.50
CA LYS A 219 -22.35 6.70 5.13
C LYS A 219 -21.27 7.76 5.35
N ARG A 220 -20.02 7.36 5.65
CA ARG A 220 -18.88 8.28 5.77
C ARG A 220 -18.40 8.84 4.41
N PHE A 221 -18.74 8.19 3.29
CA PHE A 221 -18.44 8.67 1.93
C PHE A 221 -19.44 9.71 1.39
N LEU A 222 -20.62 9.84 2.01
CA LEU A 222 -21.71 10.71 1.56
C LEU A 222 -21.94 11.94 2.46
N GLY A 223 -21.03 12.21 3.41
CA GLY A 223 -21.06 13.35 4.33
C GLY A 223 -19.92 14.32 4.08
#